data_AF-A0A6A4W808-F1
#
_entry.id   AF-A0A6A4W808-F1
#
_cell.length_a   1.000
_cell.length_b   1.000
_cell.length_c   1.000
_cell.angle_alpha   90.00
_cell.angle_beta   90.00
_cell.angle_gamma   90.00
#
_symmetry.space_group_name_H-M   'P 1'
#
loop_
_entity.id
_entity.type
_entity.pdbx_description
1 polymer ?
#
loop_
_entity_poly.entity_id
_entity_poly.type
_entity_poly.pdbx_seq_one_letter_code
_entity_poly.pdbx_strand_id
1 'polypeptide(L)'
;MVSIEPGVCQQQTELLKKMLGPLTDMQRQCTLMFDEMDISHLAAYDHARDQVFGPHGHLQVIMLSGLFTTWRLPVLFDFDRPVDQDLLFNTIASVEGAGARVAAVVCDQGPTNRGLWKQLGVTQESTCFSNPADSGRRVWVLSDLPHGIKCLRNNILDNGLTTSRGGRIDKELLDKVVQVNGTSDYRLMHKLNANHLQVRSALLQSPLK
;
A
#
# COMPACT_ATOMS: atom_id res chain seq x y z
N MET A 1 24.61 20.30 3.81
CA MET A 1 24.18 18.98 4.30
C MET A 1 22.69 18.86 4.01
N VAL A 2 22.23 17.76 3.43
CA VAL A 2 20.78 17.56 3.20
C VAL A 2 20.18 17.04 4.49
N SER A 3 19.27 17.79 5.10
CA SER A 3 18.47 17.33 6.26
C SER A 3 17.16 16.76 5.76
N ILE A 4 16.76 15.61 6.30
CA ILE A 4 15.49 14.97 6.00
C ILE A 4 14.73 14.93 7.33
N GLU A 5 13.63 15.68 7.40
CA GLU A 5 12.80 15.82 8.60
C GLU A 5 11.44 15.12 8.39
N PRO A 6 10.78 14.62 9.45
CA PRO A 6 9.43 14.06 9.36
C PRO A 6 8.43 15.03 8.74
N GLY A 7 7.45 14.48 8.03
CA GLY A 7 6.47 15.21 7.24
C GLY A 7 6.85 15.31 5.76
N VAL A 8 6.26 16.29 5.05
CA VAL A 8 6.50 16.49 3.61
C VAL A 8 7.93 16.99 3.41
N CYS A 9 8.77 16.19 2.75
CA CYS A 9 10.17 16.55 2.54
C CYS A 9 10.29 17.57 1.40
N GLN A 10 10.60 18.83 1.74
CA GLN A 10 10.75 19.91 0.75
C GLN A 10 11.85 19.61 -0.27
N GLN A 11 12.96 19.01 0.16
CA GLN A 11 14.06 18.62 -0.72
C GLN A 11 13.63 17.55 -1.73
N GLN A 12 12.77 16.61 -1.32
CA GLN A 12 12.20 15.63 -2.25
C GLN A 12 11.21 16.27 -3.22
N THR A 13 10.46 17.27 -2.79
CA THR A 13 9.56 18.04 -3.65
C THR A 13 10.34 18.83 -4.72
N GLU A 14 11.49 19.40 -4.36
CA GLU A 14 12.41 20.06 -5.30
C GLU A 14 13.05 19.07 -6.29
N LEU A 15 13.47 17.91 -5.79
CA LEU A 15 13.98 16.83 -6.63
C LEU A 15 12.92 16.36 -7.62
N LEU A 16 11.68 16.15 -7.15
CA LEU A 16 10.54 15.78 -7.98
C LEU A 16 10.34 16.81 -9.10
N LYS A 17 10.35 18.10 -8.79
CA LYS A 17 10.21 19.17 -9.80
C LYS A 17 11.27 19.08 -10.90
N LYS A 18 12.53 18.80 -10.54
CA LYS A 18 13.62 18.61 -11.51
C LYS A 18 13.43 17.34 -12.34
N MET A 19 13.00 16.24 -11.73
CA MET A 19 12.72 14.97 -12.41
C MET A 19 11.57 15.09 -13.42
N LEU A 20 10.53 15.84 -13.08
CA LEU A 20 9.32 15.97 -13.90
C LEU A 20 9.41 17.06 -14.97
N GLY A 21 10.34 18.02 -14.83
CA GLY A 21 10.59 19.10 -15.78
C GLY A 21 10.64 18.67 -17.25
N PRO A 22 11.47 17.68 -17.64
CA PRO A 22 11.58 17.22 -19.02
C PRO A 22 10.45 16.28 -19.47
N LEU A 23 9.56 15.86 -18.57
CA LEU A 23 8.52 14.87 -18.87
C LEU A 23 7.28 15.52 -19.49
N THR A 24 6.62 14.77 -20.36
CA THR A 24 5.29 15.11 -20.90
C THR A 24 4.20 14.98 -19.84
N ASP A 25 3.03 15.59 -20.07
CA ASP A 25 1.89 15.50 -19.15
C ASP A 25 1.41 14.07 -18.90
N MET A 26 1.53 13.19 -19.90
CA MET A 26 1.25 11.76 -19.74
C MET A 26 2.28 11.11 -18.80
N GLN A 27 3.57 11.38 -18.99
CA GLN A 27 4.64 10.80 -18.16
C GLN A 27 4.65 11.33 -16.71
N ARG A 28 4.03 12.48 -16.46
CA ARG A 28 3.82 13.08 -15.13
C ARG A 28 2.66 12.46 -14.35
N GLN A 29 1.79 11.67 -14.99
CA GLN A 29 0.74 10.93 -14.30
C GLN A 29 1.37 9.92 -13.34
N CYS A 30 0.94 9.95 -12.09
CA CYS A 30 1.46 9.10 -11.04
C CYS A 30 0.37 8.60 -10.10
N THR A 31 0.74 7.57 -9.33
CA THR A 31 -0.04 7.04 -8.22
C THR A 31 0.68 7.38 -6.93
N LEU A 32 -0.07 7.81 -5.91
CA LEU A 32 0.41 8.01 -4.56
C LEU A 32 0.09 6.76 -3.75
N MET A 33 1.10 6.14 -3.16
CA MET A 33 0.99 4.89 -2.41
C MET A 33 1.46 5.12 -0.99
N PHE A 34 0.79 4.55 0.00
CA PHE A 34 1.24 4.64 1.37
C PHE A 34 0.97 3.36 2.15
N ASP A 35 1.91 3.04 3.02
CA ASP A 35 1.85 1.89 3.92
C ASP A 35 2.66 2.18 5.19
N GLU A 36 2.29 1.52 6.27
CA GLU A 36 2.92 1.63 7.58
C GLU A 36 3.89 0.46 7.79
N MET A 37 5.06 0.75 8.36
CA MET A 37 6.08 -0.27 8.65
C MET A 37 6.41 -0.27 10.13
N ASP A 38 6.42 -1.46 10.73
CA ASP A 38 6.90 -1.66 12.09
C ASP A 38 8.40 -1.36 12.17
N ILE A 39 8.80 -0.59 13.17
CA ILE A 39 10.19 -0.28 13.47
C ILE A 39 10.52 -0.68 14.91
N SER A 40 11.81 -0.88 15.18
CA SER A 40 12.28 -1.15 16.53
C SER A 40 11.96 0.04 17.44
N HIS A 41 11.18 -0.20 18.50
CA HIS A 41 10.82 0.77 19.55
C HIS A 41 12.03 1.23 20.40
N LEU A 42 13.06 1.72 19.74
CA LEU A 42 14.30 2.18 20.36
C LEU A 42 14.39 3.69 20.20
N ALA A 43 14.84 4.35 21.26
CA ALA A 43 15.27 5.74 21.16
C ALA A 43 16.69 5.79 20.59
N ALA A 44 16.93 6.74 19.69
CA ALA A 44 18.24 7.00 19.10
C ALA A 44 18.63 8.46 19.32
N TYR A 45 19.89 8.72 19.66
CA TYR A 45 20.40 10.08 19.81
C TYR A 45 21.20 10.49 18.57
N ASP A 46 20.77 11.57 17.92
CA ASP A 46 21.46 12.19 16.79
C ASP A 46 22.46 13.23 17.30
N HIS A 47 23.73 12.84 17.38
CA HIS A 47 24.83 13.71 17.79
C HIS A 47 25.00 14.96 16.91
N ALA A 48 24.63 14.90 15.63
CA ALA A 48 24.84 16.03 14.71
C ALA A 48 23.80 17.13 14.92
N ARG A 49 22.59 16.76 15.34
CA ARG A 49 21.48 17.68 15.60
C ARG A 49 21.18 17.90 17.08
N ASP A 50 21.91 17.22 17.95
CA ASP A 50 21.71 17.24 19.40
C ASP A 50 20.24 16.97 19.78
N GLN A 51 19.69 15.88 19.24
CA GLN A 51 18.28 15.52 19.48
C GLN A 51 18.10 14.02 19.68
N VAL A 52 17.07 13.65 20.43
CA VAL A 52 16.64 12.25 20.63
C VAL A 52 15.45 11.97 19.71
N PHE A 53 15.55 10.93 18.91
CA PHE A 53 14.46 10.37 18.11
C PHE A 53 13.83 9.17 18.82
N GLY A 54 12.50 9.08 18.78
CA GLY A 54 11.76 7.97 19.36
C GLY A 54 11.68 7.99 20.88
N PRO A 55 11.25 6.87 21.49
CA PRO A 55 10.91 5.61 20.82
C PRO A 55 9.64 5.73 19.96
N HIS A 56 9.72 5.21 18.74
CA HIS A 56 8.59 5.12 17.79
C HIS A 56 8.34 3.66 17.44
N GLY A 57 7.08 3.28 17.20
CA GLY A 57 6.70 1.91 16.85
C GLY A 57 6.52 1.69 15.37
N HIS A 58 6.07 2.73 14.67
CA HIS A 58 5.73 2.64 13.28
C HIS A 58 6.28 3.81 12.48
N LEU A 59 6.64 3.52 11.24
CA LEU A 59 7.06 4.49 10.23
C LEU A 59 6.04 4.48 9.10
N GLN A 60 5.31 5.58 8.96
CA GLN A 60 4.42 5.81 7.83
C GLN A 60 5.24 6.39 6.67
N VAL A 61 5.14 5.80 5.48
CA VAL A 61 5.78 6.36 4.27
C VAL A 61 4.74 6.60 3.19
N ILE A 62 4.82 7.74 2.52
CA ILE A 62 4.08 8.03 1.28
C ILE A 62 5.08 8.10 0.13
N MET A 63 4.80 7.34 -0.93
CA MET A 63 5.61 7.24 -2.12
C MET A 63 4.81 7.55 -3.38
N LEU A 64 5.41 8.28 -4.30
CA LEU A 64 4.90 8.44 -5.65
C LEU A 64 5.50 7.39 -6.57
N SER A 65 4.69 6.86 -7.48
CA SER A 65 5.12 6.01 -8.59
C SER A 65 4.55 6.55 -9.89
N GLY A 66 5.40 6.71 -10.90
CA GLY A 66 4.95 7.02 -12.26
C GLY A 66 3.97 5.95 -12.77
N LEU A 67 2.92 6.37 -13.47
CA LEU A 67 1.92 5.46 -14.05
C LEU A 67 2.36 4.94 -15.42
N PHE A 68 2.94 5.82 -16.24
CA PHE A 68 3.44 5.51 -17.59
C PHE A 68 4.97 5.51 -17.67
N THR A 69 5.63 5.47 -16.51
CA THR A 69 7.08 5.55 -16.35
C THR A 69 7.50 4.70 -15.16
N THR A 70 8.81 4.48 -14.98
CA THR A 70 9.34 3.58 -13.94
C THR A 70 9.82 4.30 -12.68
N TRP A 71 9.76 5.64 -12.65
CA TRP A 71 10.27 6.42 -11.53
C TRP A 71 9.41 6.20 -10.28
N ARG A 72 10.09 6.17 -9.13
CA ARG A 72 9.47 6.14 -7.80
C ARG A 72 10.22 7.08 -6.89
N LEU A 73 9.50 7.77 -6.02
CA LEU A 73 10.10 8.73 -5.09
C LEU A 73 9.28 8.74 -3.80
N PRO A 74 9.86 8.38 -2.63
CA PRO A 74 9.24 8.72 -1.35
C PRO A 74 9.12 10.24 -1.27
N VAL A 75 8.02 10.76 -0.74
CA VAL A 75 7.76 12.22 -0.63
C VAL A 75 7.45 12.66 0.79
N LEU A 76 7.02 11.72 1.63
CA LEU A 76 6.73 11.95 3.03
C LEU A 76 7.09 10.70 3.81
N PHE A 77 7.62 10.92 5.01
CA PHE A 77 7.64 9.91 6.06
C PHE A 77 7.25 10.58 7.37
N ASP A 78 6.58 9.86 8.25
CA ASP A 78 6.22 10.34 9.58
C ASP A 78 6.22 9.17 10.57
N PHE A 79 6.36 9.45 11.86
CA PHE A 79 6.40 8.41 12.90
C PHE A 79 5.08 8.33 13.64
N ASP A 80 4.61 7.11 13.89
CA ASP A 80 3.39 6.81 14.68
C ASP A 80 2.16 7.64 14.27
N ARG A 81 2.09 8.03 12.99
CA ARG A 81 1.05 8.91 12.46
C ARG A 81 0.34 8.24 11.27
N PRO A 82 -0.95 7.93 11.40
CA PRO A 82 -1.73 7.44 10.27
C PRO A 82 -1.95 8.53 9.22
N VAL A 83 -2.16 8.11 7.97
CA VAL A 83 -2.56 9.04 6.90
C VAL A 83 -4.02 9.46 7.12
N ASP A 84 -4.20 10.69 7.58
CA ASP A 84 -5.50 11.37 7.65
C ASP A 84 -5.80 12.16 6.36
N GLN A 85 -7.04 12.67 6.24
CA GLN A 85 -7.48 13.42 5.06
C GLN A 85 -6.63 14.67 4.82
N ASP A 86 -6.26 15.39 5.88
CA ASP A 86 -5.51 16.65 5.78
C ASP A 86 -4.09 16.38 5.29
N LEU A 87 -3.42 15.37 5.84
CA LEU A 87 -2.09 14.93 5.43
C LEU A 87 -2.10 14.48 3.97
N LEU A 88 -3.09 13.68 3.58
CA LEU A 88 -3.24 13.24 2.19
C LEU A 88 -3.43 14.42 1.24
N PHE A 89 -4.33 15.34 1.56
CA PHE A 89 -4.64 16.47 0.68
C PHE A 89 -3.47 17.46 0.58
N ASN A 90 -2.81 17.76 1.69
CA ASN A 90 -1.61 18.60 1.71
C ASN A 90 -0.47 17.95 0.91
N THR A 91 -0.30 16.63 1.02
CA THR A 91 0.71 15.90 0.24
C THR A 91 0.40 15.97 -1.25
N ILE A 92 -0.85 15.71 -1.67
CA ILE A 92 -1.27 15.80 -3.07
C ILE A 92 -1.04 17.22 -3.60
N ALA A 93 -1.46 18.25 -2.86
CA ALA A 93 -1.27 19.64 -3.27
C ALA A 93 0.22 20.00 -3.44
N SER A 94 1.08 19.55 -2.52
CA SER A 94 2.53 19.79 -2.58
C SER A 94 3.17 19.17 -3.82
N VAL A 95 2.89 17.89 -4.08
CA VAL A 95 3.52 17.17 -5.21
C VAL A 95 2.97 17.63 -6.56
N GLU A 96 1.69 18.02 -6.63
CA GLU A 96 1.09 18.63 -7.81
C GLU A 96 1.67 20.02 -8.10
N GLY A 97 1.96 20.80 -7.06
CA GLY A 97 2.71 22.06 -7.17
C GLY A 97 4.13 21.88 -7.73
N ALA A 98 4.73 20.70 -7.56
CA ALA A 98 6.00 20.32 -8.18
C ALA A 98 5.86 19.81 -9.64
N GLY A 99 4.63 19.66 -10.15
CA GLY A 99 4.34 19.24 -11.51
C GLY A 99 3.92 17.78 -11.66
N ALA A 100 3.76 17.03 -10.55
CA ALA A 100 3.17 15.69 -10.61
C ALA A 100 1.67 15.77 -10.91
N ARG A 101 1.10 14.69 -11.46
CA ARG A 101 -0.34 14.58 -11.70
C ARG A 101 -0.86 13.33 -11.02
N VAL A 102 -1.43 13.50 -9.82
CA VAL A 102 -1.90 12.36 -9.02
C VAL A 102 -3.23 11.89 -9.60
N ALA A 103 -3.21 10.69 -10.18
CA ALA A 103 -4.40 10.06 -10.78
C ALA A 103 -5.08 9.09 -9.81
N ALA A 104 -4.31 8.46 -8.93
CA ALA A 104 -4.82 7.47 -7.98
C ALA A 104 -4.05 7.48 -6.66
N VAL A 105 -4.71 7.00 -5.61
CA VAL A 105 -4.11 6.66 -4.32
C VAL A 105 -4.24 5.16 -4.07
N VAL A 106 -3.21 4.54 -3.52
CA VAL A 106 -3.20 3.12 -3.15
C VAL A 106 -2.82 2.98 -1.68
N CYS A 107 -3.61 2.21 -0.94
CA CYS A 107 -3.32 1.86 0.45
C CYS A 107 -3.84 0.46 0.77
N ASP A 108 -3.43 -0.07 1.92
CA ASP A 108 -3.94 -1.32 2.44
C ASP A 108 -5.43 -1.19 2.85
N GLN A 109 -5.99 -2.28 3.38
CA GLN A 109 -7.39 -2.33 3.82
C GLN A 109 -7.53 -2.31 5.35
N GLY A 110 -6.55 -1.74 6.06
CA GLY A 110 -6.57 -1.63 7.52
C GLY A 110 -7.74 -0.77 8.03
N PRO A 111 -8.15 -0.92 9.31
CA PRO A 111 -9.28 -0.17 9.87
C PRO A 111 -9.12 1.35 9.74
N THR A 112 -7.92 1.87 9.93
CA THR A 112 -7.60 3.30 9.81
C THR A 112 -7.82 3.81 8.39
N ASN A 113 -7.32 3.08 7.38
CA ASN A 113 -7.46 3.45 5.96
C ASN A 113 -8.90 3.33 5.47
N ARG A 114 -9.68 2.36 5.98
CA ARG A 114 -11.12 2.30 5.74
C ARG A 114 -11.86 3.49 6.36
N GLY A 115 -11.41 3.97 7.52
CA GLY A 115 -11.90 5.20 8.14
C GLY A 115 -11.67 6.41 7.23
N LEU A 116 -10.47 6.54 6.67
CA LEU A 116 -10.13 7.56 5.69
C LEU A 116 -11.02 7.48 4.44
N TRP A 117 -11.24 6.29 3.88
CA TRP A 117 -12.12 6.11 2.71
C TRP A 117 -13.54 6.65 2.97
N LYS A 118 -14.07 6.39 4.17
CA LYS A 118 -15.38 6.91 4.58
C LYS A 118 -15.39 8.44 4.65
N GLN A 119 -14.33 9.05 5.19
CA GLN A 119 -14.19 10.52 5.23
C GLN A 119 -14.13 11.12 3.82
N LEU A 120 -13.46 10.45 2.89
CA LEU A 120 -13.36 10.85 1.48
C LEU A 120 -14.64 10.57 0.66
N GLY A 121 -15.67 9.95 1.27
CA GLY A 121 -16.91 9.59 0.57
C GLY A 121 -16.77 8.42 -0.41
N VAL A 122 -15.75 7.60 -0.23
CA VAL A 122 -15.49 6.43 -1.09
C VAL A 122 -16.44 5.29 -0.73
N THR A 123 -17.13 4.78 -1.75
CA THR A 123 -18.15 3.73 -1.68
C THR A 123 -17.98 2.76 -2.85
N GLN A 124 -18.84 1.75 -2.97
CA GLN A 124 -18.82 0.82 -4.10
C GLN A 124 -19.22 1.52 -5.41
N GLU A 125 -20.08 2.53 -5.32
CA GLU A 125 -20.62 3.28 -6.45
C GLU A 125 -19.74 4.51 -6.79
N SER A 126 -19.06 5.07 -5.79
CA SER A 126 -18.17 6.23 -5.93
C SER A 126 -16.78 5.90 -5.40
N THR A 127 -15.86 5.55 -6.30
CA THR A 127 -14.50 5.09 -5.94
C THR A 127 -13.43 6.17 -6.09
N CYS A 128 -13.82 7.45 -6.12
CA CYS A 128 -12.91 8.57 -6.29
C CYS A 128 -13.34 9.79 -5.48
N PHE A 129 -12.41 10.72 -5.25
CA PHE A 129 -12.67 12.03 -4.66
C PHE A 129 -12.13 13.15 -5.58
N SER A 130 -12.55 14.39 -5.31
CA SER A 130 -12.08 15.56 -6.07
C SER A 130 -10.62 15.84 -5.76
N ASN A 131 -9.79 16.08 -6.78
CA ASN A 131 -8.38 16.41 -6.54
C ASN A 131 -8.28 17.77 -5.80
N PRO A 132 -7.54 17.85 -4.68
CA PRO A 132 -7.44 19.06 -3.86
C PRO A 132 -6.66 20.20 -4.54
N ALA A 133 -5.81 19.90 -5.53
CA ALA A 133 -5.08 20.90 -6.32
C ALA A 133 -5.85 21.36 -7.57
N ASP A 134 -6.88 20.62 -7.99
CA ASP A 134 -7.66 20.88 -9.21
C ASP A 134 -9.02 20.19 -9.13
N SER A 135 -10.06 20.96 -8.82
CA SER A 135 -11.43 20.43 -8.67
C SER A 135 -12.00 19.80 -9.94
N GLY A 136 -11.42 20.08 -11.12
CA GLY A 136 -11.83 19.46 -12.39
C GLY A 136 -11.34 18.02 -12.55
N ARG A 137 -10.42 17.55 -11.70
CA ARG A 137 -9.86 16.20 -11.76
C ARG A 137 -10.33 15.35 -10.59
N ARG A 138 -10.29 14.04 -10.81
CA ARG A 138 -10.59 13.01 -9.81
C ARG A 138 -9.32 12.27 -9.44
N VAL A 139 -9.25 11.84 -8.18
CA VAL A 139 -8.24 10.92 -7.67
C VAL A 139 -8.95 9.62 -7.28
N TRP A 140 -8.58 8.53 -7.94
CA TRP A 140 -9.19 7.21 -7.72
C TRP A 140 -8.57 6.52 -6.50
N VAL A 141 -9.40 5.90 -5.67
CA VAL A 141 -8.93 5.14 -4.52
C VAL A 141 -8.86 3.66 -4.89
N LEU A 142 -7.67 3.09 -4.78
CA LEU A 142 -7.38 1.70 -5.06
C LEU A 142 -6.91 1.01 -3.77
N SER A 143 -7.31 -0.23 -3.57
CA SER A 143 -6.76 -1.05 -2.49
C SER A 143 -5.56 -1.86 -2.96
N ASP A 144 -4.67 -2.21 -2.05
CA ASP A 144 -3.61 -3.19 -2.31
C ASP A 144 -4.19 -4.57 -2.71
N LEU A 145 -4.11 -4.89 -4.00
CA LEU A 145 -4.67 -6.10 -4.59
C LEU A 145 -4.01 -7.38 -4.00
N PRO A 146 -2.67 -7.49 -3.91
CA PRO A 146 -2.01 -8.55 -3.16
C PRO A 146 -2.61 -8.80 -1.77
N HIS A 147 -2.85 -7.76 -0.96
CA HIS A 147 -3.48 -7.92 0.34
C HIS A 147 -4.91 -8.48 0.23
N GLY A 148 -5.72 -7.95 -0.68
CA GLY A 148 -7.07 -8.46 -0.94
C GLY A 148 -7.10 -9.95 -1.31
N ILE A 149 -6.18 -10.40 -2.17
CA ILE A 149 -6.04 -11.82 -2.54
C ILE A 149 -5.63 -12.67 -1.33
N LYS A 150 -4.71 -12.19 -0.48
CA LYS A 150 -4.32 -12.87 0.76
C LYS A 150 -5.52 -13.04 1.70
N CYS A 151 -6.32 -11.99 1.91
CA CYS A 151 -7.53 -12.05 2.72
C CYS A 151 -8.55 -13.05 2.17
N LEU A 152 -8.81 -13.03 0.86
CA LEU A 152 -9.71 -14.00 0.22
C LEU A 152 -9.23 -15.44 0.43
N ARG A 153 -7.93 -15.69 0.21
CA ARG A 153 -7.32 -17.01 0.42
C ARG A 153 -7.49 -17.47 1.87
N ASN A 154 -7.22 -16.62 2.86
CA ASN A 154 -7.39 -16.96 4.27
C ASN A 154 -8.86 -17.27 4.58
N ASN A 155 -9.79 -16.44 4.11
CA ASN A 155 -11.22 -16.67 4.33
C ASN A 155 -11.72 -17.99 3.72
N ILE A 156 -11.23 -18.37 2.53
CA ILE A 156 -11.56 -19.68 1.92
C ILE A 156 -11.04 -20.83 2.78
N LEU A 157 -9.84 -20.71 3.37
CA LEU A 157 -9.25 -21.76 4.19
C LEU A 157 -9.91 -21.87 5.58
N ASP A 158 -10.31 -20.74 6.16
CA ASP A 158 -10.86 -20.70 7.52
C ASP A 158 -12.37 -20.98 7.53
N ASN A 159 -13.12 -20.38 6.60
CA ASN A 159 -14.58 -20.38 6.60
C ASN A 159 -15.19 -21.08 5.38
N GLY A 160 -14.44 -21.21 4.28
CA GLY A 160 -14.95 -21.63 2.99
C GLY A 160 -15.75 -20.52 2.27
N LEU A 161 -16.15 -20.82 1.04
CA LEU A 161 -16.90 -19.95 0.16
C LEU A 161 -18.04 -20.74 -0.49
N THR A 162 -19.27 -20.24 -0.38
CA THR A 162 -20.42 -20.82 -1.09
C THR A 162 -20.65 -20.05 -2.38
N THR A 163 -20.63 -20.76 -3.50
CA THR A 163 -20.92 -20.20 -4.82
C THR A 163 -22.41 -19.96 -5.00
N SER A 164 -22.79 -19.09 -5.93
CA SER A 164 -24.20 -18.81 -6.26
C SER A 164 -24.99 -20.04 -6.72
N ARG A 165 -24.30 -21.11 -7.13
CA ARG A 165 -24.89 -22.39 -7.55
C ARG A 165 -24.93 -23.45 -6.42
N GLY A 166 -24.60 -23.06 -5.19
CA GLY A 166 -24.62 -23.95 -4.01
C GLY A 166 -23.38 -24.82 -3.84
N GLY A 167 -22.40 -24.76 -4.75
CA GLY A 167 -21.11 -25.43 -4.57
C GLY A 167 -20.29 -24.78 -3.47
N ARG A 168 -19.65 -25.59 -2.62
CA ARG A 168 -18.80 -25.15 -1.51
C ARG A 168 -17.33 -25.32 -1.86
N ILE A 169 -16.56 -24.25 -1.72
CA ILE A 169 -15.10 -24.22 -1.90
C ILE A 169 -14.49 -23.97 -0.52
N ASP A 170 -13.82 -24.96 0.03
CA ASP A 170 -13.21 -24.87 1.35
C ASP A 170 -11.89 -25.66 1.41
N LYS A 171 -11.27 -25.64 2.59
CA LYS A 171 -10.02 -26.34 2.83
C LYS A 171 -10.11 -27.84 2.57
N GLU A 172 -11.21 -28.49 2.93
CA GLU A 172 -11.39 -29.93 2.72
C GLU A 172 -11.41 -30.29 1.23
N LEU A 173 -12.09 -29.49 0.40
CA LEU A 173 -12.05 -29.66 -1.05
C LEU A 173 -10.63 -29.52 -1.58
N LEU A 174 -9.90 -28.49 -1.12
CA LEU A 174 -8.53 -28.24 -1.56
C LEU A 174 -7.56 -29.34 -1.09
N ASP A 175 -7.73 -29.88 0.12
CA ASP A 175 -6.95 -31.01 0.62
C ASP A 175 -7.17 -32.26 -0.24
N LYS A 176 -8.42 -32.56 -0.63
CA LYS A 176 -8.72 -33.66 -1.57
C LYS A 176 -8.06 -33.46 -2.92
N VAL A 177 -8.03 -32.23 -3.43
CA VAL A 177 -7.34 -31.90 -4.69
C VAL A 177 -5.84 -32.16 -4.56
N VAL A 178 -5.21 -31.79 -3.44
CA VAL A 178 -3.79 -32.07 -3.19
C VAL A 178 -3.53 -33.57 -3.12
N GLN A 179 -4.41 -34.34 -2.49
CA GLN A 179 -4.29 -35.81 -2.40
C GLN A 179 -4.39 -36.47 -3.78
N VAL A 180 -5.37 -36.07 -4.61
CA VAL A 180 -5.56 -36.61 -5.97
C VAL A 180 -4.40 -36.23 -6.90
N ASN A 181 -3.87 -35.02 -6.77
CA ASN A 181 -2.70 -34.58 -7.54
C ASN A 181 -1.43 -35.37 -7.22
N GLY A 182 -1.37 -35.98 -6.02
CA GLY A 182 -0.31 -36.87 -5.61
C GLY A 182 1.06 -36.21 -5.45
N THR A 183 2.09 -37.05 -5.33
CA THR A 183 3.49 -36.64 -5.09
C THR A 183 4.41 -36.99 -6.26
N SER A 184 3.88 -37.38 -7.42
CA SER A 184 4.69 -37.66 -8.61
C SER A 184 5.32 -36.39 -9.17
N ASP A 185 6.50 -36.54 -9.79
CA ASP A 185 7.19 -35.43 -10.46
C ASP A 185 6.36 -34.86 -11.62
N TYR A 186 5.62 -35.73 -12.32
CA TYR A 186 4.66 -35.35 -13.35
C TYR A 186 3.26 -35.31 -12.74
N ARG A 187 2.83 -34.10 -12.36
CA ARG A 187 1.52 -33.83 -11.79
C ARG A 187 0.89 -32.61 -12.44
N LEU A 188 -0.44 -32.63 -12.57
CA LEU A 188 -1.19 -31.57 -13.25
C LEU A 188 -1.05 -30.23 -12.52
N MET A 189 -1.15 -30.24 -11.19
CA MET A 189 -1.07 -29.05 -10.34
C MET A 189 0.28 -28.98 -9.63
N HIS A 190 1.38 -28.87 -10.40
CA HIS A 190 2.73 -28.96 -9.86
C HIS A 190 3.13 -27.85 -8.86
N LYS A 191 2.42 -26.72 -8.84
CA LYS A 191 2.64 -25.63 -7.88
C LYS A 191 1.85 -25.78 -6.59
N LEU A 192 0.76 -26.57 -6.59
CA LEU A 192 -0.08 -26.74 -5.41
C LEU A 192 0.47 -27.86 -4.53
N ASN A 193 0.63 -27.58 -3.24
CA ASN A 193 1.11 -28.54 -2.26
C ASN A 193 0.48 -28.25 -0.88
N ALA A 194 0.69 -29.16 0.08
CA ALA A 194 0.10 -29.05 1.43
C ALA A 194 0.46 -27.74 2.16
N ASN A 195 1.62 -27.13 1.88
CA ASN A 195 2.03 -25.87 2.51
C ASN A 195 1.14 -24.69 2.10
N HIS A 196 0.49 -24.75 0.93
CA HIS A 196 -0.46 -23.71 0.50
C HIS A 196 -1.76 -23.72 1.32
N LEU A 197 -2.07 -24.85 1.97
CA LEU A 197 -3.25 -25.07 2.81
C LEU A 197 -2.92 -24.96 4.29
N GLN A 198 -1.67 -25.28 4.67
CA GLN A 198 -1.12 -25.10 6.01
C GLN A 198 -0.43 -23.74 6.11
N VAL A 199 -1.23 -22.68 6.07
CA VAL A 199 -0.70 -21.32 6.17
C VAL A 199 -0.25 -21.08 7.62
N ARG A 200 1.05 -21.25 7.89
CA ARG A 200 1.66 -20.95 9.20
C ARG A 200 1.67 -19.44 9.42
N SER A 201 1.43 -18.98 10.64
CA SER A 201 1.52 -17.56 11.04
C SER A 201 2.88 -16.93 10.70
N ALA A 202 3.97 -17.71 10.75
CA ALA A 202 5.32 -17.29 10.32
C ALA A 202 5.51 -17.13 8.80
N LEU A 203 4.53 -17.55 7.98
CA LEU A 203 4.47 -17.34 6.52
C LEU A 203 3.38 -16.32 6.12
N LEU A 204 2.55 -15.89 7.09
CA LEU A 204 1.52 -14.85 6.92
C LEU A 204 2.08 -13.46 7.20
N GLN A 205 2.94 -13.38 8.21
CA GLN A 205 3.87 -12.29 8.38
C GLN A 205 5.15 -12.71 7.68
N SER A 206 5.55 -11.98 6.63
CA SER A 206 6.98 -11.80 6.41
C SER A 206 7.52 -11.23 7.72
N PRO A 207 8.30 -11.97 8.52
CA PRO A 207 9.02 -11.34 9.60
C PRO A 207 10.14 -10.59 8.90
N LEU A 208 9.92 -9.30 8.67
CA LEU A 208 11.03 -8.36 8.63
C LEU A 208 11.60 -8.38 10.05
N LYS A 209 12.50 -9.34 10.29
CA LYS A 209 13.49 -9.23 11.36
C LYS A 209 14.51 -8.16 10.96
#